data_AF-A0A956HF44-F1
#
_entry.id   AF-A0A956HF44-F1
#
_cell.length_a   1.000
_cell.length_b   1.000
_cell.length_c   1.000
_cell.angle_alpha   90.00
_cell.angle_beta   90.00
_cell.angle_gamma   90.00
#
_symmetry.space_group_name_H-M   'P 1'
#
loop_
_entity.id
_entity.type
_entity.pdbx_description
1 polymer ?
#
loop_
_entity_poly.entity_id
_entity_poly.type
_entity_poly.pdbx_seq_one_letter_code
_entity_poly.pdbx_strand_id
1 'polypeptide(L)'
;WPQLAASQILGWQFLRIFGLQARAGAAIAAARAEPSTAEPKLEAALEHARTLEATGDRRHDLVAAVAVIRAGVAAVRGHKTTALEHLDRAILSFEAAEMKLHAACARRRRGEHTGGSQGARMVDDADVAIARLGVLRPDRWAEIYAPGL
;
A
#
# COMPACT_ATOMS: atom_id res chain seq x y z
N TRP A 1 -30.06 1.90 5.26
CA TRP A 1 -29.11 0.77 5.28
C TRP A 1 -29.15 -0.20 4.09
N PRO A 2 -30.16 -0.21 3.18
CA PRO A 2 -30.10 -1.08 1.99
C PRO A 2 -28.89 -0.79 1.09
N GLN A 3 -28.53 0.49 0.89
CA GLN A 3 -27.35 0.84 0.09
C GLN A 3 -26.03 0.37 0.73
N LEU A 4 -25.95 0.33 2.06
CA LEU A 4 -24.74 -0.15 2.73
C LEU A 4 -24.63 -1.68 2.70
N ALA A 5 -25.73 -2.41 2.86
CA ALA A 5 -25.77 -3.86 2.67
C ALA A 5 -25.42 -4.26 1.22
N ALA A 6 -25.86 -3.48 0.23
CA ALA A 6 -25.54 -3.67 -1.18
C ALA A 6 -24.08 -3.35 -1.53
N SER A 7 -23.43 -2.45 -0.77
CA SER A 7 -22.06 -1.98 -1.05
C SER A 7 -20.95 -2.97 -0.66
N GLN A 8 -21.28 -4.11 -0.02
CA GLN A 8 -20.32 -5.10 0.50
C GLN A 8 -19.26 -4.52 1.47
N ILE A 9 -19.38 -3.25 1.90
CA ILE A 9 -18.48 -2.60 2.89
C ILE A 9 -18.46 -3.35 4.23
N LEU A 10 -19.56 -4.02 4.58
CA LEU A 10 -19.67 -4.89 5.75
C LEU A 10 -19.50 -6.38 5.41
N GLY A 11 -19.25 -6.69 4.15
CA GLY A 11 -19.02 -8.05 3.68
C GLY A 11 -17.69 -8.57 4.23
N TRP A 12 -17.69 -9.85 4.61
CA TRP A 12 -16.51 -10.57 5.11
C TRP A 12 -15.26 -10.37 4.24
N GLN A 13 -15.43 -10.25 2.91
CA GLN A 13 -14.33 -10.05 1.98
C GLN A 13 -13.65 -8.68 2.12
N PHE A 14 -14.42 -7.60 2.34
CA PHE A 14 -13.84 -6.26 2.57
C PHE A 14 -12.99 -6.24 3.84
N LEU A 15 -13.54 -6.73 4.96
CA LEU A 15 -12.82 -6.81 6.24
C LEU A 15 -11.59 -7.72 6.17
N ARG A 16 -11.67 -8.82 5.40
CA ARG A 16 -10.54 -9.73 5.19
C ARG A 16 -9.40 -9.05 4.42
N ILE A 17 -9.70 -8.30 3.36
CA ILE A 17 -8.68 -7.59 2.56
C ILE A 17 -7.98 -6.54 3.41
N PHE A 18 -8.75 -5.68 4.08
CA PHE A 18 -8.20 -4.66 4.99
C PHE A 18 -7.39 -5.28 6.12
N GLY A 19 -7.88 -6.37 6.73
CA GLY A 19 -7.17 -7.06 7.81
C GLY A 19 -5.85 -7.70 7.35
N LEU A 20 -5.80 -8.24 6.13
CA LEU A 20 -4.55 -8.79 5.56
C LEU A 20 -3.55 -7.68 5.23
N GLN A 21 -4.00 -6.56 4.66
CA GLN A 21 -3.15 -5.40 4.40
C GLN A 21 -2.57 -4.81 5.69
N ALA A 22 -3.40 -4.64 6.73
CA ALA A 22 -2.94 -4.11 8.02
C ALA A 22 -1.88 -5.03 8.67
N ARG A 23 -2.08 -6.35 8.64
CA ARG A 23 -1.10 -7.31 9.17
C ARG A 23 0.20 -7.31 8.37
N ALA A 24 0.12 -7.29 7.04
CA ALA A 24 1.30 -7.22 6.18
C ALA A 24 2.08 -5.92 6.43
N GLY A 25 1.38 -4.79 6.54
CA GLY A 25 2.00 -3.51 6.90
C GLY A 25 2.69 -3.55 8.27
N ALA A 26 2.04 -4.09 9.30
CA ALA A 26 2.64 -4.23 10.62
C ALA A 26 3.90 -5.09 10.59
N ALA A 27 3.90 -6.19 9.83
CA ALA A 27 5.06 -7.06 9.67
C ALA A 27 6.23 -6.34 8.96
N ILE A 28 5.97 -5.56 7.90
CA ILE A 28 6.99 -4.77 7.19
C ILE A 28 7.57 -3.69 8.12
N ALA A 29 6.72 -2.96 8.86
CA ALA A 29 7.18 -1.95 9.81
C ALA A 29 8.04 -2.56 10.93
N ALA A 30 7.64 -3.72 11.46
CA ALA A 30 8.40 -4.45 12.46
C ALA A 30 9.74 -4.97 11.90
N ALA A 31 9.77 -5.42 10.64
CA ALA A 31 11.00 -5.83 9.97
C ALA A 31 11.98 -4.66 9.81
N ARG A 32 11.48 -3.47 9.49
CA ARG A 32 12.28 -2.24 9.39
C ARG A 32 12.83 -1.81 10.75
N ALA A 33 12.06 -1.98 11.82
CA ALA A 33 12.47 -1.61 13.17
C ALA A 33 13.53 -2.57 13.76
N GLU A 34 13.52 -3.84 13.34
CA GLU A 34 14.42 -4.87 13.87
C GLU A 34 15.10 -5.67 12.73
N PRO A 35 16.16 -5.11 12.10
CA PRO A 35 16.80 -5.71 10.93
C PRO A 35 17.35 -7.14 11.14
N SER A 36 17.79 -7.46 12.36
CA SER A 36 18.34 -8.78 12.71
C SER A 36 17.33 -9.92 12.61
N THR A 37 16.03 -9.61 12.67
CA THR A 37 14.93 -10.58 12.60
C THR A 37 13.90 -10.18 11.54
N ALA A 38 14.34 -9.41 10.53
CA ALA A 38 13.50 -8.89 9.47
C ALA A 38 12.93 -10.01 8.57
N GLU A 39 13.77 -10.97 8.17
CA GLU A 39 13.42 -11.93 7.11
C GLU A 39 12.17 -12.77 7.42
N PRO A 40 12.00 -13.36 8.62
CA PRO A 40 10.76 -14.06 8.97
C PRO A 40 9.51 -13.17 8.93
N LYS A 41 9.65 -11.89 9.30
CA LYS A 41 8.53 -10.92 9.27
C LYS A 41 8.18 -10.53 7.82
N LEU A 42 9.18 -10.38 6.96
CA LEU A 42 8.96 -10.12 5.53
C LEU A 42 8.29 -11.30 4.83
N GLU A 43 8.69 -12.54 5.15
CA GLU A 43 8.02 -13.73 4.62
C GLU A 43 6.57 -13.84 5.08
N ALA A 44 6.27 -13.46 6.33
CA ALA A 44 4.89 -13.38 6.81
C ALA A 44 4.05 -12.33 6.02
N ALA A 45 4.64 -11.18 5.68
CA ALA A 45 3.98 -10.19 4.82
C ALA A 45 3.71 -10.75 3.41
N LEU A 46 4.66 -11.48 2.83
CA LEU A 46 4.48 -12.12 1.52
C LEU A 46 3.42 -13.23 1.55
N GLU A 47 3.28 -13.95 2.66
CA GLU A 47 2.22 -14.94 2.83
C GLU A 47 0.82 -14.31 2.79
N HIS A 48 0.67 -13.13 3.38
CA HIS A 48 -0.58 -12.36 3.26
C HIS A 48 -0.85 -11.92 1.82
N ALA A 49 0.18 -11.53 1.07
CA ALA A 49 0.04 -11.21 -0.35
C ALA A 49 -0.39 -12.45 -1.16
N ARG A 50 0.22 -13.62 -0.93
CA ARG A 50 -0.18 -14.89 -1.57
C ARG A 50 -1.63 -15.28 -1.23
N THR A 51 -2.03 -15.08 0.03
CA THR A 51 -3.41 -15.32 0.47
C THR A 51 -4.42 -14.42 -0.25
N LEU A 52 -4.06 -13.15 -0.51
CA LEU A 52 -4.90 -12.24 -1.30
C LEU A 52 -4.99 -12.70 -2.76
N GLU A 53 -3.89 -13.10 -3.37
CA GLU A 53 -3.86 -13.59 -4.76
C GLU A 53 -4.65 -14.91 -4.93
N ALA A 54 -4.59 -15.80 -3.93
CA ALA A 54 -5.28 -17.09 -3.95
C ALA A 54 -6.83 -16.98 -3.92
N THR A 55 -7.38 -15.78 -3.68
CA THR A 55 -8.82 -15.55 -3.82
C THR A 55 -9.32 -15.69 -5.26
N GLY A 56 -8.42 -15.70 -6.25
CA GLY A 56 -8.74 -15.86 -7.68
C GLY A 56 -9.39 -14.63 -8.31
N ASP A 57 -9.61 -13.59 -7.52
CA ASP A 57 -10.25 -12.36 -7.93
C ASP A 57 -9.22 -11.38 -8.51
N ARG A 58 -9.45 -10.96 -9.77
CA ARG A 58 -8.58 -10.01 -10.50
C ARG A 58 -9.02 -8.56 -10.35
N ARG A 59 -9.90 -8.24 -9.38
CA ARG A 59 -10.26 -6.87 -9.06
C ARG A 59 -9.02 -6.01 -8.85
N HIS A 60 -9.04 -4.81 -9.43
CA HIS A 60 -7.90 -3.90 -9.44
C HIS A 60 -7.47 -3.47 -8.02
N ASP A 61 -8.38 -3.39 -7.06
CA ASP A 61 -8.07 -3.06 -5.66
C ASP A 61 -7.20 -4.15 -4.98
N LEU A 62 -7.46 -5.43 -5.24
CA LEU A 62 -6.65 -6.55 -4.76
C LEU A 62 -5.25 -6.55 -5.38
N VAL A 63 -5.17 -6.35 -6.70
CA VAL A 63 -3.88 -6.25 -7.41
C VAL A 63 -3.05 -5.11 -6.83
N ALA A 64 -3.68 -3.97 -6.54
CA ALA A 64 -3.03 -2.82 -5.92
C ALA A 64 -2.53 -3.14 -4.50
N ALA A 65 -3.36 -3.76 -3.67
CA ALA A 65 -3.02 -4.15 -2.30
C ALA A 65 -1.79 -5.09 -2.25
N VAL A 66 -1.78 -6.11 -3.10
CA VAL A 66 -0.65 -7.05 -3.23
C VAL A 66 0.62 -6.33 -3.67
N ALA A 67 0.51 -5.41 -4.63
CA ALA A 67 1.65 -4.64 -5.12
C ALA A 67 2.24 -3.74 -4.02
N VAL A 68 1.42 -3.10 -3.18
CA VAL A 68 1.90 -2.31 -2.03
C VAL A 68 2.69 -3.17 -1.04
N ILE A 69 2.19 -4.37 -0.72
CA ILE A 69 2.89 -5.30 0.18
C ILE A 69 4.27 -5.68 -0.39
N ARG A 70 4.31 -6.06 -1.68
CA ARG A 70 5.57 -6.42 -2.35
C ARG A 70 6.54 -5.24 -2.43
N ALA A 71 6.05 -4.03 -2.67
CA ALA A 71 6.86 -2.83 -2.64
C ALA A 71 7.54 -2.64 -1.28
N GLY A 72 6.81 -2.79 -0.18
CA GLY A 72 7.37 -2.60 1.16
C GLY A 72 8.39 -3.67 1.54
N VAL A 73 8.15 -4.93 1.15
CA VAL A 73 9.14 -5.99 1.31
C VAL A 73 10.43 -5.69 0.52
N ALA A 74 10.30 -5.28 -0.74
CA ALA A 74 11.44 -4.91 -1.57
C ALA A 74 12.21 -3.71 -1.00
N ALA A 75 11.50 -2.72 -0.45
CA ALA A 75 12.09 -1.54 0.18
C ALA A 75 12.92 -1.92 1.41
N VAL A 76 12.38 -2.75 2.32
CA VAL A 76 13.11 -3.20 3.51
C VAL A 76 14.33 -4.05 3.13
N ARG A 77 14.25 -4.84 2.06
CA ARG A 77 15.39 -5.60 1.51
C ARG A 77 16.42 -4.74 0.76
N GLY A 78 16.19 -3.43 0.60
CA GLY A 78 17.08 -2.53 -0.13
C GLY A 78 16.98 -2.64 -1.66
N HIS A 79 15.99 -3.37 -2.19
CA HIS A 79 15.76 -3.56 -3.62
C HIS A 79 14.98 -2.37 -4.21
N LYS A 80 15.62 -1.19 -4.26
CA LYS A 80 14.98 0.08 -4.65
C LYS A 80 14.25 0.02 -6.00
N THR A 81 14.85 -0.55 -7.04
CA THR A 81 14.23 -0.67 -8.37
C THR A 81 12.94 -1.50 -8.31
N THR A 82 13.00 -2.67 -7.68
CA THR A 82 11.84 -3.55 -7.51
C THR A 82 10.74 -2.91 -6.66
N ALA A 83 11.10 -2.11 -5.64
CA ALA A 83 10.12 -1.36 -4.87
C ALA A 83 9.37 -0.33 -5.73
N LEU A 84 10.09 0.40 -6.60
CA LEU A 84 9.50 1.37 -7.52
C LEU A 84 8.58 0.71 -8.56
N GLU A 85 8.98 -0.44 -9.14
CA GLU A 85 8.15 -1.21 -10.08
C GLU A 85 6.82 -1.66 -9.45
N HIS A 86 6.88 -2.13 -8.20
CA HIS A 86 5.68 -2.51 -7.46
C HIS A 86 4.81 -1.30 -7.10
N LEU A 87 5.41 -0.15 -6.77
CA LEU A 87 4.65 1.08 -6.55
C LEU A 87 3.97 1.58 -7.84
N ASP A 88 4.63 1.50 -8.99
CA ASP A 88 4.02 1.83 -10.28
C ASP A 88 2.82 0.94 -10.60
N ARG A 89 2.94 -0.37 -10.33
CA ARG A 89 1.82 -1.30 -10.46
C ARG A 89 0.67 -0.99 -9.50
N ALA A 90 0.98 -0.62 -8.26
CA ALA A 90 -0.02 -0.24 -7.28
C ALA A 90 -0.79 1.02 -7.70
N ILE A 91 -0.10 2.05 -8.18
CA ILE A 91 -0.70 3.30 -8.66
C ILE A 91 -1.69 3.02 -9.78
N LEU A 92 -1.26 2.31 -10.83
CA LEU A 92 -2.12 1.98 -11.98
C LEU A 92 -3.36 1.19 -11.56
N SER A 93 -3.19 0.25 -10.63
CA SER A 93 -4.28 -0.60 -10.17
C SER A 93 -5.26 0.17 -9.28
N PHE A 94 -4.79 1.08 -8.42
CA PHE A 94 -5.69 1.95 -7.65
C PHE A 94 -6.44 2.94 -8.54
N GLU A 95 -5.81 3.48 -9.58
CA GLU A 95 -6.48 4.34 -10.56
C GLU A 95 -7.60 3.58 -11.28
N ALA A 96 -7.33 2.35 -11.75
CA ALA A 96 -8.32 1.49 -12.39
C ALA A 96 -9.46 1.07 -11.45
N ALA A 97 -9.22 1.05 -10.14
CA ALA A 97 -10.23 0.81 -9.10
C ALA A 97 -10.95 2.11 -8.63
N GLU A 98 -10.67 3.26 -9.24
CA GLU A 98 -11.14 4.59 -8.81
C GLU A 98 -10.80 4.96 -7.36
N MET A 99 -9.78 4.32 -6.79
CA MET A 99 -9.30 4.51 -5.41
C MET A 99 -8.30 5.67 -5.32
N LYS A 100 -8.74 6.88 -5.65
CA LYS A 100 -7.90 8.08 -5.81
C LYS A 100 -7.00 8.39 -4.61
N LEU A 101 -7.51 8.24 -3.38
CA LEU A 101 -6.73 8.46 -2.16
C LEU A 101 -5.55 7.48 -2.05
N HIS A 102 -5.80 6.21 -2.33
CA HIS A 102 -4.80 5.15 -2.29
C HIS A 102 -3.73 5.33 -3.37
N ALA A 103 -4.15 5.71 -4.59
CA ALA A 103 -3.22 6.06 -5.66
C ALA A 103 -2.32 7.24 -5.27
N ALA A 104 -2.87 8.26 -4.60
CA ALA A 104 -2.08 9.40 -4.12
C ALA A 104 -1.08 8.98 -3.02
N CYS A 105 -1.47 8.15 -2.06
CA CYS A 105 -0.54 7.59 -1.07
C CYS A 105 0.58 6.77 -1.72
N ALA A 106 0.28 5.95 -2.73
CA ALA A 106 1.30 5.18 -3.45
C ALA A 106 2.27 6.09 -4.24
N ARG A 107 1.78 7.17 -4.86
CA ARG A 107 2.64 8.19 -5.52
C ARG A 107 3.55 8.89 -4.52
N ARG A 108 3.04 9.23 -3.33
CA ARG A 108 3.83 9.80 -2.24
C ARG A 108 4.98 8.88 -1.86
N ARG A 109 4.70 7.59 -1.59
CA ARG A 109 5.74 6.57 -1.29
C ARG A 109 6.76 6.40 -2.40
N ARG A 110 6.33 6.46 -3.66
CA ARG A 110 7.21 6.42 -4.83
C ARG A 110 8.15 7.63 -4.88
N GLY A 111 7.65 8.82 -4.54
CA GLY A 111 8.45 10.03 -4.43
C GLY A 111 9.53 9.91 -3.36
N GLU A 112 9.17 9.41 -2.18
CA GLU A 112 10.11 9.13 -1.08
C GLU A 112 11.24 8.17 -1.51
N HIS A 113 10.89 7.08 -2.22
CA HIS A 113 11.88 6.12 -2.72
C HIS A 113 12.74 6.66 -3.85
N THR A 114 12.18 7.52 -4.71
CA THR A 114 12.92 8.16 -5.80
C THR A 114 14.02 9.05 -5.23
N GLY A 115 13.67 9.88 -4.24
CA GLY A 115 14.57 10.83 -3.59
C GLY A 115 14.96 12.01 -4.50
N GLY A 116 15.83 12.88 -3.98
CA GLY A 116 16.26 14.08 -4.69
C GLY A 116 15.13 15.08 -4.97
N SER A 117 15.39 16.06 -5.83
CA SER A 117 14.43 17.11 -6.18
C SER A 117 13.21 16.58 -6.94
N GLN A 118 13.39 15.54 -7.74
CA GLN A 118 12.29 14.87 -8.43
C GLN A 118 11.36 14.17 -7.44
N GLY A 119 11.92 13.38 -6.50
CA GLY A 119 11.15 12.71 -5.47
C GLY A 119 10.39 13.69 -4.57
N ALA A 120 11.02 14.81 -4.18
CA ALA A 120 10.39 15.86 -3.38
C ALA A 120 9.14 16.43 -4.07
N ARG A 121 9.24 16.78 -5.37
CA ARG A 121 8.08 17.28 -6.14
C ARG A 121 6.94 16.27 -6.19
N MET A 122 7.25 14.99 -6.37
CA MET A 122 6.23 13.93 -6.36
C MET A 122 5.53 13.79 -5.00
N VAL A 123 6.26 13.97 -3.91
CA VAL A 123 5.69 13.98 -2.56
C VAL A 123 4.76 15.18 -2.38
N ASP A 124 5.19 16.38 -2.77
CA ASP A 124 4.39 17.60 -2.67
C ASP A 124 3.09 17.51 -3.48
N ASP A 125 3.18 17.04 -4.74
CA ASP A 125 2.00 16.84 -5.60
C ASP A 125 1.03 15.82 -5.00
N ALA A 126 1.55 14.74 -4.40
CA ALA A 126 0.75 13.73 -3.75
C ALA A 126 0.09 14.25 -2.47
N ASP A 127 0.80 15.05 -1.67
CA ASP A 127 0.25 15.65 -0.45
C ASP A 127 -0.88 16.64 -0.76
N VAL A 128 -0.74 17.43 -1.83
CA VAL A 128 -1.82 18.29 -2.34
C VAL A 128 -3.03 17.46 -2.79
N ALA A 129 -2.81 16.35 -3.50
CA ALA A 129 -3.89 15.47 -3.93
C ALA A 129 -4.61 14.80 -2.76
N ILE A 130 -3.88 14.34 -1.74
CA ILE A 130 -4.43 13.75 -0.52
C ILE A 130 -5.24 14.79 0.26
N ALA A 131 -4.72 16.01 0.42
CA ALA A 131 -5.41 17.10 1.11
C ALA A 131 -6.73 17.49 0.43
N ARG A 132 -6.77 17.53 -0.91
CA ARG A 132 -8.00 17.79 -1.69
C ARG A 132 -9.10 16.73 -1.48
N LEU A 133 -8.73 15.54 -1.04
CA LEU A 133 -9.66 14.45 -0.70
C LEU A 133 -10.13 14.51 0.76
N GLY A 134 -9.83 15.60 1.49
CA GLY A 134 -10.32 15.85 2.84
C GLY A 134 -9.42 15.35 3.97
N VAL A 135 -8.20 14.88 3.65
CA VAL A 135 -7.24 14.40 4.66
C VAL A 135 -6.39 15.56 5.19
N LEU A 136 -6.47 15.83 6.49
CA LEU A 136 -5.73 16.93 7.14
C LEU A 136 -4.23 16.67 7.30
N ARG A 137 -3.82 15.40 7.39
CA ARG A 137 -2.43 14.97 7.63
C ARG A 137 -2.01 13.91 6.62
N PRO A 138 -1.63 14.33 5.39
CA PRO A 138 -1.23 13.41 4.32
C PRO A 138 -0.10 12.46 4.71
N ASP A 139 0.88 12.97 5.45
CA ASP A 139 2.02 12.24 6.00
C ASP A 139 1.57 11.05 6.86
N ARG A 140 0.75 11.32 7.88
CA ARG A 140 0.26 10.28 8.81
C ARG A 140 -0.72 9.32 8.13
N TRP A 141 -1.50 9.81 7.18
CA TRP A 141 -2.43 8.96 6.44
C TRP A 141 -1.69 7.95 5.55
N ALA A 142 -0.61 8.38 4.89
CA ALA A 142 0.22 7.50 4.09
C ALA A 142 0.93 6.41 4.93
N GLU A 143 1.25 6.70 6.19
CA GLU A 143 1.79 5.71 7.14
C GLU A 143 0.79 4.61 7.49
N ILE A 144 -0.50 4.93 7.63
CA ILE A 144 -1.54 3.93 7.90
C ILE A 144 -1.66 2.93 6.74
N TYR A 145 -1.53 3.42 5.51
CA TYR A 145 -1.77 2.60 4.33
C TYR A 145 -0.55 1.79 3.86
N ALA A 146 0.66 2.30 4.13
CA ALA A 146 1.90 1.69 3.72
C ALA A 146 2.96 1.87 4.82
N PRO A 147 2.78 1.26 6.00
CA PRO A 147 3.76 1.37 7.07
C PRO A 147 5.00 0.55 6.69
N GLY A 148 6.20 1.09 6.91
CA GLY A 148 7.44 0.40 6.58
C GLY A 148 8.00 0.70 5.18
N LEU A 149 7.20 1.27 4.27
CA LEU A 149 7.67 1.97 3.07
C LEU A 149 8.22 3.35 3.42
#